data_AF-A0A1G2XIC2-F1
#
_entry.id   AF-A0A1G2XIC2-F1
#
_cell.length_a   1.000
_cell.length_b   1.000
_cell.length_c   1.000
_cell.angle_alpha   90.00
_cell.angle_beta   90.00
_cell.angle_gamma   90.00
#
_symmetry.space_group_name_H-M   'P 1'
#
loop_
_entity.id
_entity.type
_entity.pdbx_description
1 polymer ?
#
loop_
_entity_poly.entity_id
_entity_poly.type
_entity_poly.pdbx_seq_one_letter_code
_entity_poly.pdbx_strand_id
1 'polypeptide(L)'
;MIEPLLWKEWHEQRWKLAFGTVMLVFFTGAFFAAKLTSDREVVVVVWGLGGLVLSLYSAMGAFAPEVTYRTKLFLFAKPAELWKSFFCKWFFGWLNFAVPMVLCSAILALITLLRQDGSSFALKYVIRGTFAVVCTGTMFYSMTCCFAPAKGGEAAVGITGLLILLVSLFHGMFIDIVGRISDCPELLREIIVFISPFTWLHIMGRIYNMRTSVLITEQAIIFIVTILIGLRKWRRS
;
A
#
# COMPACT_ATOMS: atom_id res chain seq x y z
N MET A 1 10.31 -8.02 25.54
CA MET A 1 9.03 -8.73 25.30
C MET A 1 8.45 -8.56 23.89
N ILE A 2 8.96 -7.67 23.03
CA ILE A 2 8.46 -7.52 21.64
C ILE A 2 8.98 -8.66 20.74
N GLU A 3 10.19 -9.15 20.99
CA GLU A 3 10.85 -10.20 20.23
C GLU A 3 10.02 -11.49 19.97
N PRO A 4 9.38 -12.14 20.97
CA PRO A 4 8.57 -13.33 20.72
C PRO A 4 7.34 -13.05 19.85
N LEU A 5 6.83 -11.81 19.90
CA LEU A 5 5.72 -11.37 19.06
C LEU A 5 6.20 -11.15 17.62
N LEU A 6 7.35 -10.51 17.42
CA LEU A 6 7.96 -10.35 16.10
C LEU A 6 8.27 -11.71 15.46
N TRP A 7 8.83 -12.63 16.25
CA TRP A 7 9.14 -13.97 15.79
C TRP A 7 7.90 -14.75 15.33
N LYS A 8 6.81 -14.68 16.12
CA LYS A 8 5.52 -15.27 15.76
C LYS A 8 5.01 -14.72 14.43
N GLU A 9 4.90 -13.40 14.32
CA GLU A 9 4.32 -12.75 13.14
C GLU A 9 5.20 -12.98 11.89
N TRP A 10 6.52 -12.98 12.03
CA TRP A 10 7.43 -13.38 10.94
C TRP A 10 7.15 -14.80 10.44
N HIS A 11 7.03 -15.77 11.34
CA HIS A 11 6.79 -17.17 10.98
C HIS A 11 5.46 -17.39 10.25
N GLU A 12 4.42 -16.64 10.64
CA GLU A 12 3.10 -16.71 10.00
C GLU A 12 3.08 -16.03 8.64
N GLN A 13 3.83 -14.93 8.46
CA GLN A 13 3.73 -14.09 7.27
C GLN A 13 4.79 -14.39 6.20
N ARG A 14 5.92 -15.04 6.54
CA ARG A 14 7.04 -15.32 5.61
C ARG A 14 6.64 -16.01 4.31
N TRP A 15 5.62 -16.88 4.34
CA TRP A 15 5.15 -17.57 3.14
C TRP A 15 4.35 -16.65 2.22
N LYS A 16 3.58 -15.71 2.78
CA LYS A 16 2.86 -14.69 2.00
C LYS A 16 3.84 -13.72 1.35
N LEU A 17 4.89 -13.34 2.09
CA LEU A 17 6.00 -12.55 1.56
C LEU A 17 6.67 -13.24 0.37
N ALA A 18 7.04 -14.51 0.53
CA ALA A 18 7.68 -15.30 -0.53
C ALA A 18 6.75 -15.44 -1.74
N PHE A 19 5.48 -15.79 -1.52
CA PHE A 19 4.47 -15.90 -2.56
C PHE A 19 4.29 -14.59 -3.33
N GLY A 20 4.08 -13.47 -2.62
CA GLY A 20 3.91 -12.14 -3.22
C GLY A 20 5.12 -11.71 -4.03
N THR A 21 6.33 -12.01 -3.54
CA THR A 21 7.59 -11.73 -4.25
C THR A 21 7.69 -12.54 -5.53
N VAL A 22 7.51 -13.86 -5.46
CA VAL A 22 7.58 -14.75 -6.64
C VAL A 22 6.54 -14.36 -7.67
N MET A 23 5.29 -14.14 -7.24
CA MET A 23 4.19 -13.75 -8.11
C MET A 23 4.49 -12.44 -8.85
N LEU A 24 4.90 -11.40 -8.11
CA LEU A 24 5.14 -10.07 -8.70
C LEU A 24 6.35 -10.07 -9.65
N VAL A 25 7.43 -10.75 -9.27
CA VAL A 25 8.62 -10.90 -10.13
C VAL A 25 8.28 -11.71 -11.38
N PHE A 26 7.52 -12.80 -11.24
CA PHE A 26 7.11 -13.62 -12.37
C PHE A 26 6.26 -12.85 -13.36
N PHE A 27 5.20 -12.17 -12.91
CA PHE A 27 4.36 -11.36 -13.80
C PHE A 27 5.17 -10.26 -14.47
N THR A 28 5.98 -9.53 -13.71
CA THR A 28 6.84 -8.48 -14.25
C THR A 28 7.76 -9.06 -15.34
N GLY A 29 8.50 -10.12 -15.03
CA GLY A 29 9.39 -10.79 -15.97
C GLY A 29 8.67 -11.31 -17.22
N ALA A 30 7.49 -11.91 -17.06
CA ALA A 30 6.68 -12.40 -18.17
C ALA A 30 6.21 -11.27 -19.10
N PHE A 31 5.72 -10.15 -18.54
CA PHE A 31 5.30 -8.99 -19.34
C PHE A 31 6.49 -8.35 -20.08
N PHE A 32 7.65 -8.25 -19.44
CA PHE A 32 8.88 -7.76 -20.09
C PHE A 32 9.39 -8.70 -21.19
N ALA A 33 9.34 -10.02 -20.96
CA ALA A 33 9.75 -11.01 -21.94
C ALA A 33 8.82 -11.05 -23.15
N ALA A 34 7.50 -10.93 -22.92
CA ALA A 34 6.49 -10.99 -23.97
C ALA A 34 6.45 -9.74 -24.86
N LYS A 35 7.02 -8.60 -24.41
CA LYS A 35 7.03 -7.31 -25.13
C LYS A 35 5.65 -6.86 -25.65
N LEU A 36 4.58 -7.26 -24.96
CA LEU A 36 3.19 -7.01 -25.39
C LEU A 36 2.76 -5.55 -25.15
N THR A 37 3.40 -4.87 -24.21
CA THR A 37 3.05 -3.51 -23.77
C THR A 37 4.30 -2.69 -23.55
N SER A 38 4.16 -1.37 -23.47
CA SER A 38 5.28 -0.48 -23.17
C SER A 38 5.80 -0.72 -21.75
N ASP A 39 7.11 -0.53 -21.53
CA ASP A 39 7.74 -0.65 -20.21
C ASP A 39 7.01 0.20 -19.12
N ARG A 40 6.43 1.34 -19.53
CA ARG A 40 5.63 2.22 -18.66
C ARG A 40 4.30 1.58 -18.26
N GLU A 41 3.60 0.96 -19.21
CA GLU A 41 2.33 0.27 -18.92
C GLU A 41 2.56 -0.94 -18.03
N VAL A 42 3.64 -1.71 -18.25
CA VAL A 42 4.00 -2.83 -17.37
C VAL A 42 4.20 -2.34 -15.94
N VAL A 43 4.94 -1.24 -15.76
CA VAL A 43 5.13 -0.62 -14.45
C VAL A 43 3.78 -0.19 -13.86
N VAL A 44 2.95 0.56 -14.57
CA VAL A 44 1.68 1.06 -14.03
C VAL A 44 0.71 -0.08 -13.69
N VAL A 45 0.56 -1.06 -14.58
CA VAL A 45 -0.40 -2.16 -14.45
C VAL A 45 0.08 -3.17 -13.41
N VAL A 46 1.30 -3.70 -13.56
CA VAL A 46 1.79 -4.75 -12.68
C VAL A 46 2.11 -4.20 -11.29
N TRP A 47 2.72 -3.02 -11.19
CA TRP A 47 3.05 -2.45 -9.88
C TRP A 47 1.85 -1.80 -9.23
N GLY A 48 1.08 -0.99 -9.97
CA GLY A 48 -0.11 -0.35 -9.43
C GLY A 48 -1.13 -1.38 -8.94
N LEU A 49 -1.59 -2.27 -9.83
CA LEU A 49 -2.58 -3.29 -9.45
C LEU A 49 -1.97 -4.34 -8.51
N GLY A 50 -0.76 -4.81 -8.78
CA GLY A 50 -0.09 -5.79 -7.91
C GLY A 50 0.13 -5.27 -6.51
N GLY A 51 0.55 -4.01 -6.36
CA GLY A 51 0.71 -3.34 -5.07
C GLY A 51 -0.62 -3.20 -4.31
N LEU A 52 -1.70 -2.81 -4.99
CA LEU A 52 -3.03 -2.72 -4.37
C LEU A 52 -3.58 -4.10 -3.97
N VAL A 53 -3.44 -5.11 -4.83
CA VAL A 53 -3.89 -6.49 -4.56
C VAL A 53 -3.10 -7.10 -3.41
N LEU A 54 -1.77 -6.98 -3.40
CA LEU A 54 -0.93 -7.48 -2.32
C LEU A 54 -1.21 -6.73 -1.00
N SER A 55 -1.44 -5.43 -1.06
CA SER A 55 -1.88 -4.64 0.09
C SER A 55 -3.21 -5.15 0.65
N LEU A 56 -4.22 -5.37 -0.20
CA LEU A 56 -5.52 -5.91 0.21
C LEU A 56 -5.39 -7.30 0.83
N TYR A 57 -4.68 -8.19 0.14
CA TYR A 57 -4.42 -9.56 0.61
C TYR A 57 -3.70 -9.55 1.96
N SER A 58 -2.73 -8.66 2.13
CA SER A 58 -2.02 -8.50 3.40
C SER A 58 -2.93 -7.95 4.50
N ALA A 59 -3.84 -7.03 4.18
CA ALA A 59 -4.81 -6.49 5.14
C ALA A 59 -5.78 -7.56 5.62
N MET A 60 -6.30 -8.39 4.71
CA MET A 60 -7.14 -9.54 5.03
C MET A 60 -6.42 -10.51 5.97
N GLY A 61 -5.14 -10.79 5.69
CA GLY A 61 -4.34 -11.75 6.45
C GLY A 61 -3.66 -11.23 7.72
N ALA A 62 -3.83 -9.95 8.08
CA ALA A 62 -3.17 -9.36 9.26
C ALA A 62 -4.01 -9.49 10.54
N PHE A 63 -5.30 -9.12 10.48
CA PHE A 63 -6.18 -9.03 11.65
C PHE A 63 -7.39 -9.96 11.60
N ALA A 64 -7.88 -10.30 10.41
CA ALA A 64 -9.10 -11.10 10.26
C ALA A 64 -8.97 -12.55 10.77
N PRO A 65 -7.84 -13.26 10.57
CA PRO A 65 -7.68 -14.63 11.09
C PRO A 65 -7.89 -14.72 12.60
N GLU A 66 -7.46 -13.70 13.35
CA GLU A 66 -7.58 -13.67 14.82
C GLU A 66 -9.04 -13.62 15.28
N VAL A 67 -9.91 -12.97 14.49
CA VAL A 67 -11.35 -12.94 14.72
C VAL A 67 -11.97 -14.28 14.36
N THR A 68 -11.64 -14.80 13.17
CA THR A 68 -12.19 -16.05 12.63
C THR A 68 -11.87 -17.25 13.52
N TYR A 69 -10.61 -17.39 13.94
CA TYR A 69 -10.14 -18.52 14.75
C TYR A 69 -10.27 -18.29 16.27
N ARG A 70 -10.83 -17.14 16.69
CA ARG A 70 -10.98 -16.74 18.11
C ARG A 70 -9.67 -16.73 18.90
N THR A 71 -8.54 -16.55 18.22
CA THR A 71 -7.21 -16.55 18.84
C THR A 71 -6.85 -15.23 19.54
N LYS A 72 -7.70 -14.20 19.41
CA LYS A 72 -7.57 -12.92 20.13
C LYS A 72 -7.37 -13.09 21.65
N LEU A 73 -8.11 -13.99 22.28
CA LEU A 73 -8.04 -14.22 23.73
C LEU A 73 -6.63 -14.69 24.16
N PHE A 74 -5.96 -15.48 23.34
CA PHE A 74 -4.58 -15.94 23.62
C PHE A 74 -3.56 -14.82 23.48
N LEU A 75 -3.78 -13.85 22.57
CA LEU A 75 -2.95 -12.67 22.46
C LEU A 75 -3.11 -11.74 23.67
N PHE A 76 -4.34 -11.56 24.13
CA PHE A 76 -4.64 -10.73 25.32
C PHE A 76 -4.18 -11.36 26.63
N ALA A 77 -4.07 -12.70 26.69
CA ALA A 77 -3.56 -13.40 27.86
C ALA A 77 -2.05 -13.18 28.08
N LYS A 78 -1.31 -12.75 27.05
CA LYS A 78 0.11 -12.42 27.19
C LYS A 78 0.28 -11.02 27.78
N PRO A 79 1.29 -10.78 28.64
CA PRO A 79 1.53 -9.47 29.25
C PRO A 79 2.12 -8.41 28.29
N ALA A 80 1.76 -8.47 27.01
CA ALA A 80 2.19 -7.51 26.00
C ALA A 80 1.16 -6.38 25.86
N GLU A 81 1.64 -5.13 25.81
CA GLU A 81 0.79 -3.98 25.56
C GLU A 81 0.11 -4.07 24.18
N LEU A 82 -1.17 -3.70 24.11
CA LEU A 82 -2.00 -3.87 22.91
C LEU A 82 -1.46 -3.17 21.67
N TRP A 83 -0.86 -1.99 21.87
CA TRP A 83 -0.27 -1.25 20.76
C TRP A 83 0.91 -2.00 20.15
N LYS A 84 1.74 -2.68 20.96
CA LYS A 84 2.85 -3.51 20.47
C LYS A 84 2.30 -4.64 19.58
N SER A 85 1.24 -5.31 20.02
CA SER A 85 0.55 -6.34 19.23
C SER A 85 0.01 -5.81 17.90
N PHE A 86 -0.66 -4.65 17.94
CA PHE A 86 -1.22 -4.02 16.75
C PHE A 86 -0.10 -3.64 15.77
N PHE A 87 0.94 -2.96 16.25
CA PHE A 87 2.03 -2.48 15.41
C PHE A 87 2.84 -3.63 14.80
N CYS A 88 3.12 -4.72 15.52
CA CYS A 88 3.81 -5.86 14.93
C CYS A 88 2.99 -6.50 13.80
N LYS A 89 1.69 -6.70 14.00
CA LYS A 89 0.78 -7.24 12.97
C LYS A 89 0.71 -6.33 11.75
N TRP A 90 0.51 -5.04 11.99
CA TRP A 90 0.47 -4.03 10.94
C TRP A 90 1.80 -3.99 10.17
N PHE A 91 2.94 -4.03 10.87
CA PHE A 91 4.26 -3.98 10.26
C PHE A 91 4.58 -5.19 9.39
N PHE A 92 4.33 -6.42 9.87
CA PHE A 92 4.56 -7.61 9.04
C PHE A 92 3.58 -7.71 7.87
N GLY A 93 2.32 -7.28 8.04
CA GLY A 93 1.39 -7.15 6.92
C GLY A 93 1.84 -6.08 5.91
N TRP A 94 2.43 -4.99 6.36
CA TRP A 94 3.03 -3.99 5.48
C TRP A 94 4.24 -4.53 4.70
N LEU A 95 5.13 -5.26 5.36
CA LEU A 95 6.27 -5.91 4.71
C LEU A 95 5.84 -6.88 3.60
N ASN A 96 4.73 -7.61 3.80
CA ASN A 96 4.21 -8.57 2.83
C ASN A 96 3.87 -7.98 1.46
N PHE A 97 3.66 -6.67 1.34
CA PHE A 97 3.53 -6.03 0.04
C PHE A 97 4.70 -5.09 -0.27
N ALA A 98 5.25 -4.36 0.72
CA ALA A 98 6.30 -3.39 0.46
C ALA A 98 7.60 -4.05 -0.04
N VAL A 99 8.02 -5.17 0.56
CA VAL A 99 9.25 -5.87 0.16
C VAL A 99 9.16 -6.46 -1.25
N PRO A 100 8.09 -7.21 -1.64
CA PRO A 100 7.91 -7.65 -3.02
C PRO A 100 8.02 -6.50 -4.02
N MET A 101 7.38 -5.36 -3.73
CA MET A 101 7.40 -4.19 -4.60
C MET A 101 8.81 -3.62 -4.77
N VAL A 102 9.55 -3.46 -3.67
CA VAL A 102 10.93 -2.95 -3.69
C VAL A 102 11.87 -3.91 -4.41
N LEU A 103 11.77 -5.23 -4.15
CA LEU A 103 12.60 -6.23 -4.83
C LEU A 103 12.31 -6.29 -6.33
N CYS A 104 11.04 -6.29 -6.71
CA CYS A 104 10.64 -6.26 -8.12
C CYS A 104 11.15 -4.98 -8.81
N SER A 105 11.07 -3.84 -8.13
CA SER A 105 11.59 -2.58 -8.64
C SER A 105 13.12 -2.58 -8.77
N ALA A 106 13.83 -3.19 -7.82
CA ALA A 106 15.29 -3.32 -7.88
C ALA A 106 15.73 -4.22 -9.05
N ILE A 107 15.02 -5.33 -9.27
CA ILE A 107 15.25 -6.20 -10.44
C ILE A 107 15.01 -5.42 -11.73
N LEU A 108 13.92 -4.65 -11.81
CA LEU A 108 13.66 -3.84 -13.01
C LEU A 108 14.72 -2.77 -13.22
N ALA A 109 15.11 -2.06 -12.15
CA ALA A 109 16.19 -1.08 -12.21
C ALA A 109 17.48 -1.72 -12.75
N LEU A 110 17.84 -2.91 -12.26
CA LEU A 110 19.01 -3.65 -12.76
C LEU A 110 18.88 -3.99 -14.24
N ILE A 111 17.73 -4.50 -14.69
CA ILE A 111 17.47 -4.81 -16.10
C ILE A 111 17.61 -3.54 -16.97
N THR A 112 17.07 -2.41 -16.51
CA THR A 112 17.17 -1.14 -17.24
C THR A 112 18.59 -0.61 -17.32
N LEU A 113 19.41 -0.83 -16.28
CA LEU A 113 20.83 -0.45 -16.28
C LEU A 113 21.67 -1.34 -17.20
N LEU A 114 21.29 -2.61 -17.37
CA LEU A 114 21.97 -3.56 -18.24
C LEU A 114 21.62 -3.38 -19.73
N ARG A 115 20.49 -2.75 -20.07
CA ARG A 115 20.18 -2.37 -21.45
C ARG A 115 21.05 -1.17 -21.86
N GLN A 116 21.76 -1.27 -22.98
CA GLN A 116 22.66 -0.24 -23.50
C GLN A 116 21.98 1.10 -23.83
N ASP A 117 20.64 1.16 -23.88
CA ASP A 117 19.85 2.38 -24.05
C ASP A 117 19.69 3.19 -22.76
N GLY A 118 20.66 3.07 -21.84
CA GLY A 118 20.68 3.54 -20.45
C GLY A 118 20.39 5.03 -20.24
N SER A 119 19.13 5.43 -20.45
CA SER A 119 18.67 6.77 -20.14
C SER A 119 18.50 6.89 -18.62
N SER A 120 19.17 7.87 -18.02
CA SER A 120 18.98 8.26 -16.62
C SER A 120 17.50 8.57 -16.28
N PHE A 121 16.69 8.80 -17.31
CA PHE A 121 15.25 8.97 -17.24
C PHE A 121 14.52 7.69 -16.78
N ALA A 122 14.92 6.50 -17.24
CA ALA A 122 14.26 5.23 -16.90
C ALA A 122 14.40 4.88 -15.40
N LEU A 123 15.61 5.02 -14.84
CA LEU A 123 15.85 4.75 -13.42
C LEU A 123 15.07 5.70 -12.50
N LYS A 124 15.04 7.00 -12.84
CA LYS A 124 14.25 8.00 -12.08
C LYS A 124 12.77 7.65 -12.09
N TYR A 125 12.25 7.15 -13.21
CA TYR A 125 10.86 6.72 -13.32
C TYR A 125 10.57 5.50 -12.45
N VAL A 126 11.46 4.50 -12.46
CA VAL A 126 11.36 3.32 -11.58
C VAL A 126 11.30 3.73 -10.11
N ILE A 127 12.27 4.53 -9.63
CA ILE A 127 12.32 4.95 -8.23
C ILE A 127 11.04 5.71 -7.82
N ARG A 128 10.60 6.65 -8.65
CA ARG A 128 9.37 7.41 -8.40
C ARG A 128 8.14 6.52 -8.39
N GLY A 129 8.08 5.54 -9.28
CA GLY A 129 6.98 4.58 -9.35
C GLY A 129 6.93 3.67 -8.14
N THR A 130 8.06 3.10 -7.74
CA THR A 130 8.16 2.30 -6.52
C THR A 130 7.69 3.10 -5.32
N PHE A 131 8.19 4.33 -5.16
CA PHE A 131 7.81 5.19 -4.04
C PHE A 131 6.31 5.48 -4.06
N ALA A 132 5.76 5.91 -5.20
CA ALA A 132 4.33 6.22 -5.32
C ALA A 132 3.45 5.01 -5.01
N VAL A 133 3.78 3.84 -5.55
CA VAL A 133 2.99 2.61 -5.34
C VAL A 133 3.11 2.13 -3.89
N VAL A 134 4.31 2.16 -3.29
CA VAL A 134 4.49 1.78 -1.88
C VAL A 134 3.71 2.73 -0.97
N CYS A 135 3.74 4.04 -1.21
CA CYS A 135 2.96 5.02 -0.44
C CYS A 135 1.44 4.80 -0.60
N THR A 136 0.97 4.64 -1.85
CA THR A 136 -0.45 4.35 -2.14
C THR A 136 -0.88 3.06 -1.44
N GLY A 137 -0.11 1.99 -1.60
CA GLY A 137 -0.35 0.69 -0.97
C GLY A 137 -0.34 0.78 0.55
N THR A 138 0.58 1.55 1.14
CA THR A 138 0.64 1.76 2.60
C THR A 138 -0.60 2.43 3.13
N MET A 139 -1.08 3.47 2.44
CA MET A 139 -2.31 4.16 2.84
C MET A 139 -3.52 3.25 2.69
N PHE A 140 -3.64 2.57 1.54
CA PHE A 140 -4.73 1.64 1.26
C PHE A 140 -4.76 0.46 2.25
N TYR A 141 -3.61 -0.16 2.53
CA TYR A 141 -3.43 -1.20 3.55
C TYR A 141 -3.93 -0.71 4.91
N SER A 142 -3.47 0.47 5.34
CA SER A 142 -3.75 1.00 6.67
C SER A 142 -5.23 1.37 6.84
N MET A 143 -5.83 2.01 5.83
CA MET A 143 -7.27 2.29 5.81
C MET A 143 -8.07 1.00 5.87
N THR A 144 -7.68 -0.03 5.10
CA THR A 144 -8.36 -1.33 5.09
C THR A 144 -8.29 -1.99 6.47
N CYS A 145 -7.11 -2.05 7.08
CA CYS A 145 -6.96 -2.62 8.42
C CYS A 145 -7.74 -1.86 9.50
N CYS A 146 -7.76 -0.53 9.44
CA CYS A 146 -8.35 0.29 10.49
C CYS A 146 -9.88 0.43 10.36
N PHE A 147 -10.40 0.50 9.14
CA PHE A 147 -11.83 0.65 8.89
C PHE A 147 -12.59 -0.68 8.83
N ALA A 148 -11.94 -1.81 8.53
CA ALA A 148 -12.62 -3.10 8.46
C ALA A 148 -13.32 -3.49 9.78
N PRO A 149 -14.53 -4.09 9.75
CA PRO A 149 -15.31 -4.38 10.95
C PRO A 149 -14.52 -5.18 11.99
N ALA A 150 -14.60 -4.79 13.27
CA ALA A 150 -13.80 -5.40 14.34
C ALA A 150 -14.12 -6.89 14.58
N LYS A 151 -15.33 -7.31 14.20
CA LYS A 151 -15.84 -8.69 14.28
C LYS A 151 -15.98 -9.34 12.89
N GLY A 152 -15.43 -8.73 11.85
CA GLY A 152 -15.49 -9.26 10.48
C GLY A 152 -14.40 -10.31 10.24
N GLY A 153 -14.76 -11.39 9.52
CA GLY A 153 -13.78 -12.32 8.95
C GLY A 153 -13.07 -11.73 7.73
N GLU A 154 -12.24 -12.54 7.06
CA GLU A 154 -11.42 -12.11 5.93
C GLU A 154 -12.25 -11.48 4.79
N ALA A 155 -13.41 -12.08 4.47
CA ALA A 155 -14.31 -11.57 3.44
C ALA A 155 -14.81 -10.14 3.75
N ALA A 156 -15.10 -9.83 5.02
CA ALA A 156 -15.55 -8.49 5.41
C ALA A 156 -14.42 -7.45 5.28
N VAL A 157 -13.18 -7.84 5.58
CA VAL A 157 -12.00 -7.00 5.34
C VAL A 157 -11.82 -6.77 3.84
N GLY A 158 -11.94 -7.82 3.02
CA GLY A 158 -11.88 -7.75 1.55
C GLY A 158 -12.92 -6.79 0.97
N ILE A 159 -14.19 -6.90 1.39
CA ILE A 159 -15.27 -5.99 0.97
C ILE A 159 -14.96 -4.55 1.40
N THR A 160 -14.46 -4.34 2.61
CA THR A 160 -14.10 -2.99 3.09
C THR A 160 -12.99 -2.40 2.22
N GLY A 161 -11.94 -3.17 1.93
CA GLY A 161 -10.87 -2.74 1.03
C GLY A 161 -11.39 -2.43 -0.38
N LEU A 162 -12.31 -3.23 -0.91
CA LEU A 162 -12.93 -2.95 -2.21
C LEU A 162 -13.74 -1.65 -2.20
N LEU A 163 -14.51 -1.38 -1.13
CA LEU A 163 -15.23 -0.12 -0.98
C LEU A 163 -14.28 1.08 -0.88
N ILE A 164 -13.20 0.97 -0.10
CA ILE A 164 -12.18 2.01 -0.01
C ILE A 164 -11.55 2.25 -1.40
N LEU A 165 -11.25 1.18 -2.14
CA LEU A 165 -10.71 1.27 -3.49
C LEU A 165 -11.67 2.01 -4.43
N LEU A 166 -12.95 1.62 -4.45
CA LEU A 166 -13.97 2.26 -5.26
C LEU A 166 -14.14 3.74 -4.92
N VAL A 167 -14.26 4.08 -3.64
CA VAL A 167 -14.36 5.48 -3.18
C VAL A 167 -13.13 6.26 -3.63
N SER A 168 -11.94 5.69 -3.49
CA SER A 168 -10.69 6.33 -3.90
C SER A 168 -10.62 6.54 -5.42
N LEU A 169 -11.10 5.59 -6.22
CA LEU A 169 -11.19 5.72 -7.68
C LEU A 169 -12.19 6.81 -8.09
N PHE A 170 -13.41 6.81 -7.52
CA PHE A 170 -14.40 7.86 -7.76
C PHE A 170 -13.87 9.24 -7.36
N HIS A 171 -13.17 9.33 -6.25
CA HIS A 171 -12.54 10.56 -5.79
C HIS A 171 -11.42 11.02 -6.74
N GLY A 172 -10.61 10.12 -7.27
CA GLY A 172 -9.63 10.42 -8.31
C GLY A 172 -10.27 10.93 -9.61
N MET A 173 -11.34 10.29 -10.07
CA MET A 173 -12.12 10.76 -11.23
C MET A 173 -12.73 12.14 -10.99
N PHE A 174 -13.26 12.39 -9.79
CA PHE A 174 -13.80 13.68 -9.39
C PHE A 174 -12.73 14.77 -9.41
N ILE A 175 -11.52 14.49 -8.90
CA ILE A 175 -10.37 15.42 -8.99
C ILE A 175 -10.05 15.76 -10.44
N ASP A 176 -10.01 14.77 -11.33
CA ASP A 176 -9.70 15.01 -12.75
C ASP A 176 -10.77 15.89 -13.42
N ILE A 177 -12.05 15.63 -13.14
CA ILE A 177 -13.17 16.42 -13.67
C ILE A 177 -13.10 17.87 -13.16
N VAL A 178 -12.98 18.05 -11.84
CA VAL A 178 -12.89 19.39 -11.21
C VAL A 178 -11.63 20.12 -11.67
N GLY A 179 -10.51 19.41 -11.85
CA GLY A 179 -9.25 19.99 -12.31
C GLY A 179 -9.28 20.48 -13.76
N ARG A 180 -10.25 20.03 -14.58
CA ARG A 180 -10.49 20.56 -15.93
C ARG A 180 -11.35 21.82 -15.94
N ILE A 181 -12.05 22.12 -14.85
CA ILE A 181 -12.86 23.33 -14.71
C ILE A 181 -11.91 24.47 -14.32
N SER A 182 -11.72 25.46 -15.20
CA SER A 182 -10.73 26.54 -15.08
C SER A 182 -10.88 27.40 -13.83
N ASP A 183 -12.08 27.43 -13.23
CA ASP A 183 -12.45 28.40 -12.21
C ASP A 183 -12.39 27.84 -10.77
N CYS A 184 -11.85 26.64 -10.59
CA CYS A 184 -11.72 26.05 -9.26
C CYS A 184 -10.61 26.77 -8.46
N PRO A 185 -10.91 27.31 -7.25
CA PRO A 185 -9.90 27.91 -6.40
C PRO A 185 -8.77 26.93 -6.08
N GLU A 186 -7.51 27.37 -6.18
CA GLU A 186 -6.34 26.50 -5.95
C GLU A 186 -6.39 25.79 -4.58
N LEU A 187 -6.87 26.49 -3.55
CA LEU A 187 -7.07 25.94 -2.21
C LEU A 187 -8.06 24.77 -2.19
N LEU A 188 -9.18 24.88 -2.92
CA LEU A 188 -10.18 23.82 -2.98
C LEU A 188 -9.59 22.58 -3.68
N ARG A 189 -8.83 22.80 -4.76
CA ARG A 189 -8.13 21.72 -5.47
C ARG A 189 -7.12 21.02 -4.56
N GLU A 190 -6.35 21.74 -3.78
CA GLU A 190 -5.39 21.18 -2.81
C GLU A 190 -6.09 20.32 -1.75
N ILE A 191 -7.19 20.81 -1.18
CA ILE A 191 -7.98 20.07 -0.17
C ILE A 191 -8.58 18.80 -0.76
N ILE A 192 -9.09 18.83 -1.99
CA ILE A 192 -9.64 17.62 -2.62
C ILE A 192 -8.51 16.61 -2.89
N VAL A 193 -7.35 17.07 -3.36
CA VAL A 193 -6.17 16.21 -3.60
C VAL A 193 -5.60 15.62 -2.30
N PHE A 194 -5.68 16.33 -1.18
CA PHE A 194 -5.21 15.88 0.14
C PHE A 194 -5.83 14.54 0.58
N ILE A 195 -7.12 14.34 0.32
CA ILE A 195 -7.89 13.20 0.84
C ILE A 195 -7.60 11.90 0.05
N SER A 196 -7.11 12.01 -1.19
CA SER A 196 -7.00 10.84 -2.07
C SER A 196 -5.73 10.01 -1.80
N PRO A 197 -5.84 8.71 -1.52
CA PRO A 197 -4.68 7.83 -1.46
C PRO A 197 -4.01 7.65 -2.83
N PHE A 198 -4.71 7.96 -3.93
CA PHE A 198 -4.20 7.91 -5.30
C PHE A 198 -3.46 9.17 -5.75
N THR A 199 -3.40 10.20 -4.91
CA THR A 199 -2.62 11.41 -5.21
C THR A 199 -1.16 11.07 -5.50
N TRP A 200 -0.60 10.05 -4.85
CA TRP A 200 0.75 9.55 -5.12
C TRP A 200 0.95 9.08 -6.57
N LEU A 201 -0.06 8.46 -7.19
CA LEU A 201 0.02 8.03 -8.59
C LEU A 201 -0.02 9.23 -9.55
N HIS A 202 -0.76 10.29 -9.22
CA HIS A 202 -0.73 11.53 -10.00
C HIS A 202 0.65 12.21 -9.96
N ILE A 203 1.39 12.06 -8.86
CA ILE A 203 2.76 12.59 -8.71
C ILE A 203 3.76 11.86 -9.62
N MET A 204 3.52 10.60 -9.99
CA MET A 204 4.40 9.89 -10.95
C MET A 204 4.52 10.62 -12.29
N GLY A 205 3.47 11.34 -12.72
CA GLY A 205 3.40 11.94 -14.05
C GLY A 205 4.01 13.34 -14.20
N ARG A 206 4.28 14.07 -13.11
CA ARG A 206 4.74 15.48 -13.17
C ARG A 206 6.02 15.73 -12.39
N ILE A 207 6.97 16.45 -13.00
CA ILE A 207 8.16 16.98 -12.33
C ILE A 207 7.71 18.18 -11.48
N TYR A 208 7.14 17.94 -10.30
CA TYR A 208 6.89 19.03 -9.35
C TYR A 208 8.16 19.33 -8.57
N ASN A 209 8.77 20.48 -8.84
CA ASN A 209 9.71 21.11 -7.92
C ASN A 209 8.90 21.70 -6.74
N MET A 210 9.33 21.41 -5.50
CA MET A 210 8.96 22.08 -4.23
C MET A 210 7.69 21.71 -3.42
N ARG A 211 6.77 20.83 -3.84
CA ARG A 211 5.60 20.44 -2.98
C ARG A 211 5.55 19.00 -2.48
N THR A 212 6.56 18.19 -2.76
CA THR A 212 6.62 16.80 -2.28
C THR A 212 6.71 16.71 -0.75
N SER A 213 7.39 17.65 -0.09
CA SER A 213 7.52 17.68 1.38
C SER A 213 6.17 17.89 2.08
N VAL A 214 5.40 18.87 1.62
CA VAL A 214 4.05 19.17 2.14
C VAL A 214 3.15 17.94 2.01
N LEU A 215 3.18 17.30 0.83
CA LEU A 215 2.37 16.11 0.56
C LEU A 215 2.78 14.91 1.41
N ILE A 216 4.08 14.73 1.66
CA ILE A 216 4.59 13.72 2.60
C ILE A 216 4.07 14.00 4.00
N THR A 217 4.13 15.25 4.48
CA THR A 217 3.64 15.63 5.81
C THR A 217 2.14 15.40 5.94
N GLU A 218 1.37 15.80 4.95
CA GLU A 218 -0.08 15.62 4.90
C GLU A 218 -0.49 14.15 4.96
N GLN A 219 0.16 13.33 4.13
CA GLN A 219 -0.10 11.89 4.10
C GLN A 219 0.37 11.20 5.38
N ALA A 220 1.46 11.68 5.99
CA ALA A 220 1.88 11.22 7.31
C ALA A 220 0.83 11.54 8.38
N ILE A 221 0.18 12.71 8.34
CA ILE A 221 -0.91 13.06 9.26
C ILE A 221 -2.11 12.12 9.08
N ILE A 222 -2.58 11.94 7.84
CA ILE A 222 -3.70 11.01 7.56
C ILE A 222 -3.36 9.59 8.00
N PHE A 223 -2.12 9.16 7.75
CA PHE A 223 -1.62 7.86 8.16
C PHE A 223 -1.64 7.72 9.69
N ILE A 224 -1.10 8.70 10.43
CA ILE A 224 -1.10 8.71 11.90
C ILE A 224 -2.54 8.66 12.43
N VAL A 225 -3.44 9.49 11.90
CA VAL A 225 -4.86 9.50 12.31
C VAL A 225 -5.50 8.13 12.07
N THR A 226 -5.25 7.52 10.92
CA THR A 226 -5.75 6.19 10.56
C THR A 226 -5.27 5.13 11.55
N ILE A 227 -3.97 5.12 11.85
CA ILE A 227 -3.36 4.20 12.83
C ILE A 227 -3.94 4.42 14.24
N LEU A 228 -4.15 5.67 14.67
CA LEU A 228 -4.77 5.98 15.97
C LEU A 228 -6.22 5.49 16.05
N ILE A 229 -7.00 5.62 14.98
CA ILE A 229 -8.36 5.07 14.89
C ILE A 229 -8.31 3.54 14.98
N GLY A 230 -7.41 2.90 14.23
CA GLY A 230 -7.20 1.45 14.27
C GLY A 230 -6.84 0.96 15.67
N LEU A 231 -5.92 1.63 16.35
CA LEU A 231 -5.51 1.29 17.70
C LEU A 231 -6.65 1.43 18.72
N ARG A 232 -7.43 2.52 18.64
CA ARG A 232 -8.61 2.71 19.49
C ARG A 232 -9.65 1.62 19.28
N LYS A 233 -9.88 1.24 18.02
CA LYS A 233 -10.81 0.17 17.65
C LYS A 233 -10.33 -1.19 18.14
N TRP A 234 -9.04 -1.48 17.98
CA TRP A 234 -8.40 -2.69 18.48
C TRP A 234 -8.53 -2.83 19.99
N ARG A 235 -8.40 -1.74 20.74
CA ARG A 235 -8.60 -1.71 22.20
C ARG A 235 -10.04 -2.00 22.64
N ARG A 236 -11.03 -1.71 21.79
CA ARG A 236 -12.46 -1.89 22.12
C ARG A 236 -13.02 -3.25 21.70
N SER A 237 -12.30 -4.00 20.85
CA SER A 237 -12.76 -5.27 20.27
C SER A 237 -12.30 -6.48 21.07
#